data_AF-A0AAV2NKQ0-F1
#
_entry.id   AF-A0AAV2NKQ0-F1
#
_cell.length_a   1.000
_cell.length_b   1.000
_cell.length_c   1.000
_cell.angle_alpha   90.00
_cell.angle_beta   90.00
_cell.angle_gamma   90.00
#
_symmetry.space_group_name_H-M   'P 1'
#
loop_
_entity.id
_entity.type
_entity.pdbx_description
1 polymer ?
#
loop_
_entity_poly.entity_id
_entity_poly.type
_entity_poly.pdbx_seq_one_letter_code
_entity_poly.pdbx_strand_id
1 'polypeptide(L)'
;MMNLKEGVHMIYDLFLFIGITVIYITETVILTLIPRRYRAKSIKDEIALVTGGASGIGKLIAIKLAKLGAHVIVWDINKNGLMEIAEEIRKAGGKCYTYCCDIADKEEVYRIAKIVQIEVGNVSMLVNNAGYVYGRTFMELPDHEIERTFKVNILSHYWITKSFLKDMMKNNHGHIVTIASVTGLIGTYKCTDYSATKFAAIGCHESLFTELKVRKALLNKANNYRVTPNCLRPDCLIG
;
A
#
# COMPACT_ATOMS: atom_id res chain seq x y z
N MET A 1 -48.54 -5.20 26.96
CA MET A 1 -47.88 -4.38 28.01
C MET A 1 -46.40 -4.68 27.94
N MET A 2 -45.58 -3.69 27.57
CA MET A 2 -44.13 -3.83 27.43
C MET A 2 -43.52 -4.15 28.80
N ASN A 3 -42.65 -5.16 28.89
CA ASN A 3 -42.14 -5.64 30.16
C ASN A 3 -41.18 -4.60 30.76
N LEU A 4 -41.31 -4.29 32.05
CA LEU A 4 -40.53 -3.20 32.69
C LEU A 4 -39.01 -3.39 32.51
N LYS A 5 -38.55 -4.66 32.46
CA LYS A 5 -37.15 -5.01 32.17
C LYS A 5 -36.70 -4.66 30.75
N GLU A 6 -37.56 -4.81 29.75
CA GLU A 6 -37.27 -4.47 28.35
C GLU A 6 -37.15 -2.94 28.19
N GLY A 7 -38.01 -2.19 28.88
CA GLY A 7 -37.94 -0.72 28.90
C GLY A 7 -36.63 -0.19 29.50
N VAL A 8 -36.13 -0.81 30.57
CA VAL A 8 -34.85 -0.43 31.19
C VAL A 8 -33.66 -0.76 30.28
N HIS A 9 -33.66 -1.91 29.62
CA HIS A 9 -32.63 -2.26 28.64
C HIS A 9 -32.58 -1.27 27.47
N MET A 10 -33.73 -0.89 26.93
CA MET A 10 -33.82 0.06 25.82
C MET A 10 -33.31 1.46 26.23
N ILE A 11 -33.58 1.89 27.46
CA ILE A 11 -33.06 3.16 27.99
C ILE A 11 -31.54 3.09 28.15
N TYR A 12 -31.01 1.98 28.65
CA TYR A 12 -29.56 1.76 28.78
C TYR A 12 -28.85 1.80 27.43
N ASP A 13 -29.38 1.09 26.42
CA ASP A 13 -28.82 1.05 25.07
C ASP A 13 -28.84 2.44 24.41
N LEU A 14 -29.88 3.24 24.67
CA LEU A 14 -29.98 4.62 24.19
C LEU A 14 -28.88 5.50 24.80
N PHE A 15 -28.66 5.42 26.12
CA PHE A 15 -27.58 6.17 26.77
C PHE A 15 -26.19 5.69 26.32
N LEU A 16 -26.00 4.39 26.14
CA LEU A 16 -24.77 3.82 25.59
C LEU A 16 -24.49 4.34 24.18
N PHE A 17 -25.51 4.34 23.31
CA PHE A 17 -25.40 4.84 21.94
C PHE A 17 -25.03 6.33 21.91
N ILE A 18 -25.70 7.15 22.73
CA ILE A 18 -25.40 8.58 22.85
C ILE A 18 -23.97 8.79 23.35
N GLY A 19 -23.55 8.05 24.38
CA GLY A 19 -22.18 8.13 24.92
C GLY A 19 -21.11 7.78 23.90
N ILE A 20 -21.27 6.66 23.19
CA ILE A 20 -20.38 6.23 22.10
C ILE A 20 -20.35 7.28 20.97
N THR A 21 -21.50 7.83 20.61
CA THR A 21 -21.61 8.86 19.56
C THR A 21 -20.85 10.13 19.94
N VAL A 22 -21.01 10.61 21.18
CA VAL A 22 -20.28 11.78 21.68
C VAL A 22 -18.77 11.53 21.69
N ILE A 23 -18.33 10.33 22.07
CA ILE A 23 -16.91 9.94 22.01
C ILE A 23 -16.39 10.03 20.56
N TYR A 24 -17.09 9.42 19.60
CA TYR A 24 -16.65 9.46 18.19
C TYR A 24 -16.68 10.86 17.58
N ILE A 25 -17.67 11.70 17.93
CA ILE A 25 -17.72 13.10 17.49
C ILE A 25 -16.54 13.87 18.08
N THR A 26 -16.28 13.70 19.38
CA THR A 26 -15.18 14.39 20.07
C THR A 26 -13.83 13.95 19.51
N GLU A 27 -13.63 12.65 19.32
CA GLU A 27 -12.47 12.10 18.63
C GLU A 27 -12.33 12.72 17.23
N THR A 28 -13.41 12.75 16.43
CA THR A 28 -13.38 13.34 15.07
C THR A 28 -13.01 14.82 15.09
N VAL A 29 -13.54 15.61 16.02
CA VAL A 29 -13.22 17.04 16.17
C VAL A 29 -11.75 17.23 16.55
N ILE A 30 -11.26 16.48 17.54
CA ILE A 30 -9.84 16.47 17.92
C ILE A 30 -8.97 16.01 16.74
N LEU A 31 -9.44 15.00 16.00
CA LEU A 31 -8.77 14.46 14.81
C LEU A 31 -8.65 15.50 13.69
N THR A 32 -9.68 16.34 13.54
CA THR A 32 -9.77 17.38 12.51
C THR A 32 -8.93 18.61 12.87
N LEU A 33 -8.90 19.01 14.15
CA LEU A 33 -8.21 20.23 14.59
C LEU A 33 -6.70 20.05 14.79
N ILE A 34 -6.23 18.86 15.18
CA ILE A 34 -4.79 18.60 15.35
C ILE A 34 -4.16 18.33 13.97
N PRO A 35 -3.13 19.09 13.56
CA PRO A 35 -2.44 18.85 12.31
C PRO A 35 -1.89 17.43 12.21
N ARG A 36 -2.13 16.74 11.09
CA ARG A 36 -1.65 15.37 10.83
C ARG A 36 -0.15 15.18 11.08
N ARG A 37 0.66 16.25 10.94
CA ARG A 37 2.10 16.25 11.24
C ARG A 37 2.43 15.75 12.65
N TYR A 38 1.55 15.96 13.63
CA TYR A 38 1.75 15.50 15.01
C TYR A 38 1.25 14.08 15.29
N ARG A 39 0.57 13.43 14.32
CA ARG A 39 0.12 12.03 14.44
C ARG A 39 0.88 11.04 13.57
N ALA A 40 1.63 11.52 12.58
CA ALA A 40 2.36 10.65 11.68
C ALA A 40 3.39 9.82 12.46
N LYS A 41 3.40 8.51 12.23
CA LYS A 41 4.43 7.64 12.79
C LYS A 41 5.78 8.04 12.19
N SER A 42 6.82 8.07 13.02
CA SER A 42 8.18 8.22 12.50
C SER A 42 8.52 7.02 11.63
N ILE A 43 9.01 7.28 10.41
CA ILE A 43 9.50 6.26 9.47
C ILE A 43 11.01 6.36 9.28
N LYS A 44 11.70 7.01 10.23
CA LYS A 44 13.15 7.13 10.23
C LYS A 44 13.77 5.73 10.33
N ASP A 45 14.78 5.47 9.51
CA ASP A 45 15.52 4.20 9.42
C ASP A 45 14.69 2.98 8.97
N GLU A 46 13.41 3.18 8.62
CA GLU A 46 12.58 2.15 8.00
C GLU A 46 13.06 1.82 6.58
N ILE A 47 12.94 0.56 6.16
CA ILE A 47 13.32 0.11 4.81
C ILE A 47 12.06 0.07 3.95
N ALA A 48 11.95 1.03 3.03
CA ALA A 48 10.79 1.21 2.17
C ALA A 48 11.08 0.85 0.72
N LEU A 49 10.38 -0.16 0.19
CA LEU A 49 10.45 -0.57 -1.21
C LEU A 49 9.32 0.08 -2.01
N VAL A 50 9.67 0.76 -3.10
CA VAL A 50 8.73 1.41 -4.03
C VAL A 50 8.92 0.82 -5.43
N THR A 51 7.88 0.17 -5.96
CA THR A 51 7.88 -0.31 -7.35
C THR A 51 7.46 0.78 -8.32
N GLY A 52 8.03 0.81 -9.53
CA GLY A 52 7.77 1.88 -10.51
C GLY A 52 8.23 3.24 -9.98
N GLY A 53 9.29 3.26 -9.16
CA GLY A 53 9.71 4.45 -8.43
C GLY A 53 10.70 5.33 -9.18
N ALA A 54 11.08 5.03 -10.42
CA ALA A 54 12.00 5.87 -11.19
C ALA A 54 11.31 7.08 -11.84
N SER A 55 9.97 7.11 -11.89
CA SER A 55 9.21 8.20 -12.53
C SER A 55 7.87 8.50 -11.84
N GLY A 56 7.22 9.58 -12.28
CA GLY A 56 5.85 9.94 -11.90
C GLY A 56 5.59 9.97 -10.39
N ILE A 57 4.45 9.41 -9.98
CA ILE A 57 4.03 9.35 -8.57
C ILE A 57 5.00 8.51 -7.74
N GLY A 58 5.51 7.40 -8.28
CA GLY A 58 6.47 6.55 -7.59
C GLY A 58 7.75 7.28 -7.19
N LYS A 59 8.30 8.09 -8.10
CA LYS A 59 9.47 8.94 -7.82
C LYS A 59 9.19 9.94 -6.69
N LEU A 60 8.04 10.61 -6.74
CA LEU A 60 7.66 11.56 -5.69
C LEU A 60 7.49 10.88 -4.33
N ILE A 61 6.91 9.68 -4.30
CA ILE A 61 6.78 8.86 -3.09
C ILE A 61 8.16 8.50 -2.55
N ALA A 62 9.05 7.96 -3.39
CA ALA A 62 10.40 7.56 -3.01
C ALA A 62 11.20 8.73 -2.43
N ILE A 63 11.19 9.90 -3.08
CA ILE A 63 11.85 11.11 -2.58
C ILE A 63 11.24 11.56 -1.25
N LYS A 64 9.91 11.51 -1.11
CA LYS A 64 9.24 11.93 0.13
C LYS A 64 9.60 11.01 1.30
N LEU A 65 9.62 9.69 1.09
CA LEU A 65 10.02 8.71 2.09
C LEU A 65 11.48 8.93 2.52
N ALA A 66 12.38 9.15 1.56
CA ALA A 66 13.78 9.46 1.85
C ALA A 66 13.94 10.75 2.68
N LYS A 67 13.19 11.82 2.34
CA LYS A 67 13.19 13.08 3.11
C LYS A 67 12.66 12.91 4.54
N LEU A 68 11.87 11.87 4.80
CA LEU A 68 11.38 11.52 6.13
C LEU A 68 12.33 10.58 6.89
N GLY A 69 13.47 10.23 6.30
CA GLY A 69 14.54 9.43 6.92
C GLY A 69 14.46 7.94 6.65
N ALA A 70 13.58 7.47 5.76
CA ALA A 70 13.54 6.06 5.37
C ALA A 70 14.72 5.71 4.44
N HIS A 71 15.19 4.47 4.51
CA HIS A 71 16.07 3.87 3.51
C HIS A 71 15.21 3.38 2.34
N VAL A 72 15.38 3.95 1.16
CA VAL A 72 14.48 3.70 0.03
C VAL A 72 15.09 2.71 -0.94
N ILE A 73 14.34 1.65 -1.26
CA ILE A 73 14.62 0.73 -2.34
C ILE A 73 13.69 1.07 -3.50
N VAL A 74 14.23 1.27 -4.69
CA VAL A 74 13.44 1.56 -5.89
C VAL A 74 13.59 0.43 -6.89
N TRP A 75 12.47 -0.15 -7.30
CA TRP A 75 12.41 -1.10 -8.40
C TRP A 75 11.77 -0.42 -9.61
N ASP A 76 12.40 -0.52 -10.77
CA ASP A 76 11.86 0.00 -12.02
C ASP A 76 12.52 -0.70 -13.22
N ILE A 77 11.91 -0.60 -14.40
CA ILE A 77 12.52 -1.06 -15.66
C ILE A 77 13.42 0.03 -16.27
N ASN A 78 13.21 1.30 -15.92
CA ASN A 78 13.98 2.42 -16.45
C ASN A 78 15.32 2.59 -15.71
N LYS A 79 16.40 2.01 -16.27
CA LYS A 79 17.76 2.10 -15.73
C LYS A 79 18.27 3.53 -15.56
N ASN A 80 17.96 4.44 -16.50
CA ASN A 80 18.40 5.83 -16.42
C ASN A 80 17.69 6.56 -15.27
N GLY A 81 16.38 6.40 -15.17
CA GLY A 81 15.60 6.97 -14.07
C GLY A 81 16.02 6.43 -12.70
N LEU A 82 16.43 5.16 -12.62
CA LEU A 82 17.01 4.59 -11.40
C LEU A 82 18.32 5.28 -11.01
N MET A 83 19.22 5.53 -11.95
CA MET A 83 20.46 6.27 -11.66
C MET A 83 20.18 7.70 -11.18
N GLU A 84 19.27 8.38 -11.86
CA GLU A 84 18.88 9.76 -11.52
C GLU A 84 18.28 9.87 -10.12
N ILE A 85 17.32 9.00 -9.77
CA ILE A 85 16.67 9.07 -8.45
C ILE A 85 17.62 8.67 -7.32
N ALA A 86 18.49 7.69 -7.54
CA ALA A 86 19.49 7.31 -6.55
C ALA A 86 20.41 8.48 -6.22
N GLU A 87 20.88 9.19 -7.25
CA GLU A 87 21.72 10.36 -7.09
C GLU A 87 20.97 11.52 -6.41
N GLU A 88 19.73 11.79 -6.82
CA GLU A 88 18.89 12.83 -6.22
C GLU A 88 18.67 12.59 -4.72
N ILE A 89 18.35 11.36 -4.32
CA ILE A 89 18.15 11.00 -2.91
C ILE A 89 19.46 11.07 -2.12
N ARG A 90 20.56 10.57 -2.68
CA ARG A 90 21.88 10.58 -2.01
C ARG A 90 22.42 11.99 -1.83
N LYS A 91 22.28 12.87 -2.82
CA LYS A 91 22.63 14.30 -2.71
C LYS A 91 21.86 15.01 -1.61
N ALA A 92 20.61 14.59 -1.36
CA ALA A 92 19.80 15.10 -0.25
C ALA A 92 20.13 14.46 1.11
N GLY A 93 21.17 13.60 1.19
CA GLY A 93 21.60 12.93 2.42
C GLY A 93 20.82 11.65 2.78
N GLY A 94 19.92 11.18 1.90
CA GLY A 94 19.16 9.95 2.10
C GLY A 94 19.92 8.69 1.63
N LYS A 95 19.42 7.52 2.03
CA LYS A 95 19.92 6.22 1.53
C LYS A 95 18.98 5.68 0.45
N CYS A 96 19.54 5.38 -0.72
CA CYS A 96 18.79 4.81 -1.84
C CYS A 96 19.53 3.61 -2.47
N TYR A 97 18.80 2.52 -2.63
CA TYR A 97 19.17 1.32 -3.38
C TYR A 97 18.25 1.18 -4.59
N THR A 98 18.79 0.77 -5.73
CA THR A 98 18.04 0.69 -6.97
C THR A 98 18.26 -0.65 -7.63
N TYR A 99 17.18 -1.23 -8.16
CA TYR A 99 17.21 -2.50 -8.86
C TYR A 99 16.42 -2.40 -10.15
N CYS A 100 17.06 -2.74 -11.27
CA CYS A 100 16.36 -2.93 -12.53
C CYS A 100 15.58 -4.24 -12.44
N CYS A 101 14.25 -4.18 -12.53
CA CYS A 101 13.38 -5.34 -12.37
C CYS A 101 12.14 -5.17 -13.23
N ASP A 102 11.89 -6.08 -14.18
CA ASP A 102 10.59 -6.19 -14.82
C ASP A 102 9.67 -7.00 -13.90
N ILE A 103 8.76 -6.29 -13.24
CA ILE A 103 7.83 -6.92 -12.31
C ILE A 103 6.74 -7.76 -13.00
N ALA A 104 6.69 -7.76 -14.33
CA ALA A 104 5.87 -8.70 -15.11
C ALA A 104 6.48 -10.11 -15.16
N ASP A 105 7.78 -10.25 -14.83
CA ASP A 105 8.49 -11.53 -14.73
C ASP A 105 8.53 -12.00 -13.27
N LYS A 106 7.82 -13.09 -13.00
CA LYS A 106 7.69 -13.67 -11.65
C LYS A 106 9.03 -14.17 -11.11
N GLU A 107 9.81 -14.83 -11.96
CA GLU A 107 11.11 -15.39 -11.62
C GLU A 107 12.11 -14.28 -11.31
N GLU A 108 12.08 -13.18 -12.09
CA GLU A 108 12.89 -11.99 -11.81
C GLU A 108 12.51 -11.34 -10.48
N VAL A 109 11.21 -11.16 -10.20
CA VAL A 109 10.73 -10.61 -8.93
C VAL A 109 11.27 -11.41 -7.73
N TYR A 110 11.15 -12.74 -7.77
CA TYR A 110 11.66 -13.56 -6.66
C TYR A 110 13.19 -13.51 -6.53
N ARG A 111 13.90 -13.43 -7.65
CA ARG A 111 15.36 -13.32 -7.66
C ARG A 111 15.81 -11.99 -7.04
N ILE A 112 15.27 -10.86 -7.50
CA ILE A 112 15.62 -9.53 -6.97
C ILE A 112 15.16 -9.39 -5.52
N ALA A 113 14.01 -9.93 -5.13
CA ALA A 113 13.57 -9.90 -3.74
C ALA A 113 14.57 -10.54 -2.78
N LYS A 114 15.14 -11.70 -3.15
CA LYS A 114 16.20 -12.35 -2.37
C LYS A 114 17.45 -11.50 -2.27
N ILE A 115 17.86 -10.86 -3.37
CA ILE A 115 19.01 -9.96 -3.39
C ILE A 115 18.78 -8.80 -2.42
N VAL A 116 17.60 -8.15 -2.48
CA VAL A 116 17.21 -7.07 -1.55
C VAL A 116 17.28 -7.51 -0.09
N GLN A 117 16.77 -8.70 0.23
CA GLN A 117 16.79 -9.24 1.60
C GLN A 117 18.23 -9.45 2.12
N ILE A 118 19.16 -9.84 1.24
CA ILE A 118 20.57 -10.07 1.57
C ILE A 118 21.33 -8.75 1.68
N GLU A 119 21.18 -7.85 0.70
CA GLU A 119 21.99 -6.63 0.58
C GLU A 119 21.49 -5.49 1.46
N VAL A 120 20.17 -5.36 1.64
CA VAL A 120 19.55 -4.23 2.35
C VAL A 120 18.92 -4.65 3.67
N GLY A 121 18.30 -5.84 3.70
CA GLY A 121 17.65 -6.40 4.89
C GLY A 121 16.13 -6.47 4.79
N ASN A 122 15.47 -6.48 5.95
CA ASN A 122 14.02 -6.70 6.03
C ASN A 122 13.24 -5.45 5.59
N VAL A 123 12.54 -5.55 4.46
CA VAL A 123 11.62 -4.51 4.01
C VAL A 123 10.47 -4.37 5.00
N SER A 124 10.31 -3.18 5.58
CA SER A 124 9.25 -2.86 6.53
C SER A 124 8.12 -2.05 5.91
N MET A 125 8.35 -1.40 4.77
CA MET A 125 7.29 -0.74 4.01
C MET A 125 7.35 -1.18 2.54
N LEU A 126 6.22 -1.64 2.00
CA LEU A 126 6.07 -2.03 0.61
C LEU A 126 5.05 -1.12 -0.06
N VAL A 127 5.45 -0.42 -1.11
CA VAL A 127 4.57 0.40 -1.95
C VAL A 127 4.48 -0.24 -3.33
N ASN A 128 3.39 -0.97 -3.54
CA ASN A 128 2.99 -1.50 -4.84
C ASN A 128 2.43 -0.34 -5.69
N ASN A 129 3.33 0.37 -6.39
CA ASN A 129 3.00 1.57 -7.16
C ASN A 129 3.06 1.36 -8.68
N ALA A 130 3.97 0.51 -9.17
CA ALA A 130 4.13 0.27 -10.59
C ALA A 130 2.80 -0.06 -11.28
N GLY A 131 2.60 0.53 -12.47
CA GLY A 131 1.39 0.35 -13.24
C GLY A 131 1.66 0.50 -14.72
N TYR A 132 0.94 -0.27 -15.52
CA TYR A 132 0.96 -0.25 -16.97
C TYR A 132 -0.46 -0.06 -17.51
N VAL A 133 -0.59 0.75 -18.55
CA VAL A 133 -1.85 1.00 -19.27
C VAL A 133 -1.54 1.18 -20.75
N TYR A 134 -2.17 0.38 -21.60
CA TYR A 134 -1.97 0.47 -23.05
C TYR A 134 -2.87 1.54 -23.70
N GLY A 135 -4.10 1.73 -23.19
CA GLY A 135 -4.94 2.88 -23.55
C GLY A 135 -5.63 2.79 -24.92
N ARG A 136 -6.12 1.61 -25.32
CA ARG A 136 -6.87 1.38 -26.56
C ARG A 136 -8.30 0.91 -26.31
N THR A 137 -9.15 1.04 -27.33
CA THR A 137 -10.50 0.46 -27.24
C THR A 137 -10.40 -1.06 -27.20
N PHE A 138 -11.41 -1.75 -26.67
CA PHE A 138 -11.36 -3.20 -26.47
C PHE A 138 -11.06 -3.98 -27.77
N MET A 139 -11.62 -3.56 -28.90
CA MET A 139 -11.38 -4.21 -30.19
C MET A 139 -9.99 -3.94 -30.78
N GLU A 140 -9.31 -2.89 -30.32
CA GLU A 140 -7.95 -2.51 -30.76
C GLU A 140 -6.87 -2.98 -29.78
N LEU A 141 -7.26 -3.67 -28.69
CA LEU A 141 -6.38 -4.06 -27.61
C LEU A 141 -5.82 -5.46 -27.89
N PRO A 142 -4.51 -5.60 -28.14
CA PRO A 142 -3.91 -6.91 -28.40
C PRO A 142 -3.90 -7.77 -27.14
N ASP A 143 -4.08 -9.08 -27.29
CA ASP A 143 -4.13 -10.02 -26.16
C ASP A 143 -2.87 -9.98 -25.27
N HIS A 144 -1.69 -9.84 -25.88
CA HIS A 144 -0.43 -9.74 -25.13
C HIS A 144 -0.34 -8.48 -24.26
N GLU A 145 -0.98 -7.38 -24.66
CA GLU A 145 -1.05 -6.15 -23.87
C GLU A 145 -2.00 -6.32 -22.69
N ILE A 146 -3.12 -7.04 -22.88
CA ILE A 146 -4.02 -7.44 -21.78
C ILE A 146 -3.22 -8.24 -20.76
N GLU A 147 -2.51 -9.29 -21.18
CA GLU A 147 -1.69 -10.10 -20.30
C GLU A 147 -0.63 -9.27 -19.56
N ARG A 148 0.04 -8.34 -20.27
CA ARG A 148 1.04 -7.46 -19.66
C ARG A 148 0.42 -6.56 -18.60
N THR A 149 -0.73 -5.96 -18.87
CA THR A 149 -1.47 -5.14 -17.89
C THR A 149 -1.80 -5.95 -16.64
N PHE A 150 -2.28 -7.19 -16.78
CA PHE A 150 -2.55 -8.07 -15.63
C PHE A 150 -1.29 -8.49 -14.88
N LYS A 151 -0.21 -8.83 -15.59
CA LYS A 151 1.07 -9.17 -14.97
C LYS A 151 1.60 -8.03 -14.12
N VAL A 152 1.68 -6.82 -14.70
CA VAL A 152 2.22 -5.64 -14.02
C VAL A 152 1.33 -5.14 -12.90
N ASN A 153 0.01 -5.04 -13.10
CA ASN A 153 -0.87 -4.30 -12.18
C ASN A 153 -1.46 -5.15 -11.05
N ILE A 154 -1.44 -6.47 -11.16
CA ILE A 154 -2.03 -7.33 -10.14
C ILE A 154 -1.18 -8.57 -9.82
N LEU A 155 -0.72 -9.35 -10.80
CA LEU A 155 0.05 -10.56 -10.48
C LEU A 155 1.36 -10.23 -9.77
N SER A 156 2.03 -9.16 -10.21
CA SER A 156 3.22 -8.62 -9.54
C SER A 156 2.97 -8.33 -8.05
N HIS A 157 1.81 -7.79 -7.69
CA HIS A 157 1.47 -7.48 -6.29
C HIS A 157 1.47 -8.75 -5.45
N TYR A 158 0.96 -9.87 -5.97
CA TYR A 158 1.01 -11.16 -5.28
C TYR A 158 2.44 -11.66 -5.09
N TRP A 159 3.27 -11.61 -6.15
CA TRP A 159 4.65 -12.13 -6.09
C TRP A 159 5.52 -11.30 -5.15
N ILE A 160 5.43 -9.98 -5.25
CA ILE A 160 6.16 -9.04 -4.41
C ILE A 160 5.68 -9.17 -2.96
N THR A 161 4.36 -9.14 -2.72
CA THR A 161 3.82 -9.26 -1.36
C THR A 161 4.21 -10.59 -0.72
N LYS A 162 4.10 -11.72 -1.43
CA LYS A 162 4.55 -13.03 -0.92
C LYS A 162 6.03 -13.03 -0.53
N SER A 163 6.86 -12.31 -1.27
CA SER A 163 8.31 -12.26 -1.02
C SER A 163 8.67 -11.57 0.29
N PHE A 164 7.96 -10.49 0.65
CA PHE A 164 8.30 -9.67 1.82
C PHE A 164 7.37 -9.86 3.03
N LEU A 165 6.12 -10.27 2.82
CA LEU A 165 5.12 -10.37 3.89
C LEU A 165 5.52 -11.38 4.97
N LYS A 166 6.18 -12.48 4.61
CA LYS A 166 6.61 -13.50 5.58
C LYS A 166 7.53 -12.91 6.65
N ASP A 167 8.49 -12.08 6.25
CA ASP A 167 9.43 -11.45 7.17
C ASP A 167 8.76 -10.33 7.96
N MET A 168 7.90 -9.53 7.33
CA MET A 168 7.06 -8.54 8.03
C MET A 168 6.24 -9.18 9.16
N MET A 169 5.64 -10.34 8.89
CA MET A 169 4.86 -11.08 9.89
C MET A 169 5.74 -11.67 10.99
N LYS A 170 6.91 -12.22 10.64
CA LYS A 170 7.88 -12.75 11.61
C LYS A 170 8.39 -11.67 12.56
N ASN A 171 8.70 -10.49 12.02
CA ASN A 171 9.18 -9.34 12.76
C ASN A 171 8.06 -8.54 13.43
N ASN A 172 6.81 -8.95 13.21
CA ASN A 172 5.63 -8.27 13.67
C ASN A 172 5.55 -6.78 13.29
N HIS A 173 6.15 -6.40 12.17
CA HIS A 173 6.31 -5.02 11.73
C HIS A 173 6.36 -4.96 10.21
N GLY A 174 5.48 -4.18 9.61
CA GLY A 174 5.31 -4.15 8.16
C GLY A 174 4.19 -3.22 7.72
N HIS A 175 4.32 -2.59 6.57
CA HIS A 175 3.28 -1.73 6.03
C HIS A 175 3.17 -1.95 4.53
N ILE A 176 2.03 -2.44 4.06
CA ILE A 176 1.80 -2.65 2.62
C ILE A 176 0.80 -1.62 2.12
N VAL A 177 1.22 -0.85 1.13
CA VAL A 177 0.41 0.12 0.41
C VAL A 177 0.26 -0.33 -1.03
N THR A 178 -0.96 -0.30 -1.53
CA THR A 178 -1.25 -0.48 -2.95
C THR A 178 -1.74 0.83 -3.54
N ILE A 179 -1.07 1.30 -4.60
CA ILE A 179 -1.52 2.46 -5.37
C ILE A 179 -2.56 1.99 -6.39
N ALA A 180 -3.81 2.25 -6.05
CA ALA A 180 -4.95 2.04 -6.92
C ALA A 180 -5.22 3.29 -7.79
N SER A 181 -6.35 3.29 -8.47
CA SER A 181 -6.83 4.38 -9.33
C SER A 181 -8.34 4.52 -9.15
N VAL A 182 -8.91 5.67 -9.52
CA VAL A 182 -10.36 5.86 -9.63
C VAL A 182 -10.98 4.81 -10.58
N THR A 183 -10.20 4.36 -11.58
CA THR A 183 -10.58 3.28 -12.49
C THR A 183 -10.71 1.90 -11.83
N GLY A 184 -10.34 1.77 -10.54
CA GLY A 184 -10.62 0.60 -9.72
C GLY A 184 -12.00 0.63 -9.06
N LEU A 185 -12.72 1.75 -9.15
CA LEU A 185 -14.09 1.90 -8.66
C LEU A 185 -15.11 2.03 -9.81
N ILE A 186 -14.66 2.48 -10.98
CA ILE A 186 -15.49 2.64 -12.18
C ILE A 186 -14.72 2.22 -13.45
N GLY A 187 -15.45 1.69 -14.43
CA GLY A 187 -14.91 1.45 -15.78
C GLY A 187 -14.67 2.78 -16.51
N THR A 188 -13.60 2.87 -17.29
CA THR A 188 -13.27 4.07 -18.08
C THR A 188 -13.01 3.72 -19.55
N TYR A 189 -13.40 4.61 -20.46
CA TYR A 189 -13.16 4.46 -21.89
C TYR A 189 -11.67 4.23 -22.19
N LYS A 190 -11.38 3.27 -23.09
CA LYS A 190 -10.03 2.81 -23.48
C LYS A 190 -9.18 2.17 -22.37
N CYS A 191 -9.80 1.75 -21.26
CA CYS A 191 -9.12 1.19 -20.10
C CYS A 191 -9.78 -0.11 -19.63
N THR A 192 -10.34 -0.93 -20.52
CA THR A 192 -11.10 -2.14 -20.11
C THR A 192 -10.25 -3.12 -19.29
N ASP A 193 -9.06 -3.46 -19.77
CA ASP A 193 -8.07 -4.28 -19.07
C ASP A 193 -7.54 -3.57 -17.81
N TYR A 194 -7.16 -2.30 -17.95
CA TYR A 194 -6.61 -1.51 -16.85
C TYR A 194 -7.59 -1.36 -15.68
N SER A 195 -8.84 -0.98 -15.94
CA SER A 195 -9.91 -0.94 -14.95
C SER A 195 -10.06 -2.28 -14.27
N ALA A 196 -10.19 -3.39 -15.03
CA ALA A 196 -10.31 -4.73 -14.46
C ALA A 196 -9.17 -5.04 -13.47
N THR A 197 -7.92 -4.72 -13.82
CA THR A 197 -6.78 -4.93 -12.91
C THR A 197 -6.83 -4.04 -11.66
N LYS A 198 -7.35 -2.80 -11.75
CA LYS A 198 -7.45 -1.91 -10.60
C LYS A 198 -8.60 -2.29 -9.67
N PHE A 199 -9.71 -2.81 -10.18
CA PHE A 199 -10.72 -3.49 -9.34
C PHE A 199 -10.12 -4.70 -8.63
N ALA A 200 -9.37 -5.54 -9.35
CA ALA A 200 -8.70 -6.70 -8.78
C ALA A 200 -7.67 -6.30 -7.71
N ALA A 201 -6.93 -5.21 -7.90
CA ALA A 201 -5.98 -4.69 -6.92
C ALA A 201 -6.65 -4.25 -5.62
N ILE A 202 -7.81 -3.61 -5.69
CA ILE A 202 -8.61 -3.23 -4.51
C ILE A 202 -9.10 -4.49 -3.80
N GLY A 203 -9.75 -5.41 -4.52
CA GLY A 203 -10.28 -6.65 -3.93
C GLY A 203 -9.19 -7.54 -3.30
N CYS A 204 -8.04 -7.67 -3.96
CA CYS A 204 -6.88 -8.37 -3.42
C CYS A 204 -6.39 -7.73 -2.11
N HIS A 205 -6.28 -6.41 -2.09
CA HIS A 205 -5.79 -5.67 -0.93
C HIS A 205 -6.76 -5.75 0.26
N GLU A 206 -8.07 -5.60 0.02
CA GLU A 206 -9.11 -5.73 1.05
C GLU A 206 -9.19 -7.15 1.63
N SER A 207 -9.09 -8.16 0.76
CA SER A 207 -9.04 -9.56 1.17
C SER A 207 -7.83 -9.83 2.06
N LEU A 208 -6.63 -9.41 1.64
CA LEU A 208 -5.40 -9.58 2.42
C LEU A 208 -5.46 -8.83 3.76
N PHE A 209 -5.98 -7.61 3.78
CA PHE A 209 -6.18 -6.85 5.02
C PHE A 209 -7.07 -7.62 6.01
N THR A 210 -8.18 -8.17 5.52
CA THR A 210 -9.13 -8.94 6.34
C THR A 210 -8.48 -10.20 6.89
N GLU A 211 -7.75 -10.95 6.04
CA GLU A 211 -7.01 -12.15 6.44
C GLU A 211 -6.03 -11.85 7.60
N LEU A 212 -5.22 -10.80 7.46
CA LEU A 212 -4.23 -10.42 8.47
C LEU A 212 -4.90 -9.89 9.75
N LYS A 213 -6.04 -9.21 9.65
CA LYS A 213 -6.82 -8.74 10.81
C LYS A 213 -7.43 -9.89 11.59
N VAL A 214 -8.03 -10.87 10.91
CA VAL A 214 -8.58 -12.08 11.55
C VAL A 214 -7.45 -12.87 12.22
N ARG A 215 -6.32 -13.06 11.54
CA ARG A 215 -5.14 -13.71 12.12
C ARG A 215 -4.64 -13.00 13.38
N LYS A 216 -4.63 -11.67 13.40
CA LYS A 216 -4.31 -10.89 14.61
C LYS A 216 -5.24 -11.23 15.78
N ALA A 217 -6.55 -11.27 15.52
CA ALA A 217 -7.55 -11.60 16.54
C ALA A 217 -7.37 -13.03 17.07
N LEU A 218 -7.14 -14.01 16.20
CA LEU A 218 -6.93 -15.41 16.59
C LEU A 218 -5.66 -15.62 17.44
N LEU A 219 -4.61 -14.84 17.20
CA LEU A 219 -3.33 -14.99 17.91
C LEU A 219 -3.25 -14.20 19.23
N ASN A 220 -4.27 -13.39 19.58
CA ASN A 220 -4.25 -12.48 20.74
C ASN A 220 -2.96 -11.63 20.84
N LYS A 221 -2.35 -11.27 19.70
CA LYS A 221 -1.10 -10.49 19.65
C LYS A 221 -1.37 -9.04 19.27
N ALA A 222 -0.65 -8.13 19.92
CA ALA A 222 -0.48 -6.78 19.41
C ALA A 222 0.43 -6.85 18.18
N ASN A 223 -0.10 -6.59 17.00
CA ASN A 223 0.68 -6.58 15.76
C ASN A 223 0.93 -5.16 15.27
N ASN A 224 2.19 -4.86 14.91
CA ASN A 224 2.60 -3.57 14.33
C ASN A 224 2.71 -3.62 12.80
N TYR A 225 2.25 -4.71 12.16
CA TYR A 225 2.10 -4.76 10.71
C TYR A 225 0.67 -4.42 10.24
N ARG A 226 0.56 -3.66 9.15
CA ARG A 226 -0.70 -3.13 8.60
C ARG A 226 -0.70 -3.20 7.07
N VAL A 227 -1.88 -3.45 6.53
CA VAL A 227 -2.17 -3.31 5.09
C VAL A 227 -3.11 -2.10 5.00
N THR A 228 -2.67 -1.01 4.40
CA THR A 228 -3.39 0.28 4.44
C THR A 228 -4.34 0.42 3.27
N PRO A 229 -5.66 0.51 3.51
CA PRO A 229 -6.62 0.57 2.43
C PRO A 229 -6.39 1.80 1.55
N ASN A 230 -6.43 1.57 0.23
CA ASN A 230 -6.61 2.56 -0.85
C ASN A 230 -5.95 3.93 -0.61
N CYS A 231 -4.66 4.02 -0.92
CA CYS A 231 -4.00 5.31 -1.08
C CYS A 231 -4.33 5.90 -2.47
N LEU A 232 -5.51 6.53 -2.60
CA LEU A 232 -5.80 7.44 -3.73
C LEU A 232 -5.02 8.77 -3.62
N ARG A 233 -4.21 8.92 -2.56
CA ARG A 233 -3.55 10.14 -2.13
C ARG A 233 -2.19 9.82 -1.50
N PRO A 234 -1.06 10.46 -1.91
CA PRO A 234 0.29 10.15 -1.40
C PRO A 234 0.46 10.37 0.12
N ASP A 235 -0.41 11.18 0.73
CA ASP A 235 -0.42 11.50 2.15
C ASP A 235 -0.95 10.39 3.07
N CYS A 236 -1.55 9.33 2.50
CA CYS A 236 -2.02 8.16 3.26
C CYS A 236 -0.91 7.16 3.63
N LEU A 237 0.32 7.34 3.12
CA LEU A 237 1.47 6.43 3.32
C LEU A 237 2.02 6.38 4.76
N ILE A 238 1.62 7.33 5.62
CA ILE A 238 2.29 7.63 6.90
C ILE A 238 1.32 7.60 8.11
N GLY A 239 0.09 7.12 7.90
CA GLY A 239 -1.00 7.09 8.90
C GLY A 239 -1.43 5.69 9.39
#